data_AF-B3LTC8-F1
#
_entry.id   AF-B3LTC8-F1
#
_cell.length_a   1.000
_cell.length_b   1.000
_cell.length_c   1.000
_cell.angle_alpha   90.00
_cell.angle_beta   90.00
_cell.angle_gamma   90.00
#
_symmetry.space_group_name_H-M   'P 1'
#
loop_
_entity.id
_entity.type
_entity.pdbx_description
1 polymer ?
#
loop_
_entity_poly.entity_id
_entity_poly.type
_entity_poly.pdbx_seq_one_letter_code
_entity_poly.pdbx_strand_id
1 'polypeptide(L)'
;MHHVLNSTRPDHRFWFYDDVTQYGRTKYLNYYTPLVLLIFTVLFITYNIWKHYYYYDVLHLKQKNPIDELLYSSTDEDEQSPLINNNTITTNYVDNNCTKDALKNRHFSLEKLKSVKVNGEPHGTPEIVRRGFIEKSRIILEFFLVLSQVIIHSFILLHYVNKNPEFTQQGTITGLVEWCALFIIVSLRLANVNQNFKFINKYPGNLWSVSFINYLALFISMILPFRSIFIHHINSPISRKYYISQISINLALFLLLFFARIRNNFAIIYKTDSWITPSPEPVTSIAGFICWAWLDSFVWKAHKVSIKVKDIWGLMMQDYSFFVVKKFRYFVDHKVKRKRIFSLNLFFFFSNYLVLQCFWAFLGSVLSFIPTVVTKKDPGIC
;
A
#
# COMPACT_ATOMS: atom_id res chain seq x y z
N MET A 1 -18.79 -4.03 -51.63
CA MET A 1 -17.82 -3.23 -52.42
C MET A 1 -16.74 -2.77 -51.44
N HIS A 2 -15.59 -3.45 -51.47
CA HIS A 2 -14.49 -3.29 -50.52
C HIS A 2 -13.85 -1.90 -50.66
N HIS A 3 -14.02 -1.03 -49.67
CA HIS A 3 -13.11 0.09 -49.48
C HIS A 3 -11.85 -0.43 -48.79
N VAL A 4 -10.91 -0.91 -49.61
CA VAL A 4 -9.50 -1.01 -49.23
C VAL A 4 -9.00 0.42 -49.11
N LEU A 5 -9.09 0.99 -47.91
CA LEU A 5 -8.39 2.24 -47.59
C LEU A 5 -6.90 1.92 -47.54
N ASN A 6 -6.24 2.28 -48.63
CA ASN A 6 -4.79 2.35 -48.73
C ASN A 6 -4.29 3.44 -47.76
N SER A 7 -4.10 3.09 -46.47
CA SER A 7 -3.59 4.03 -45.46
C SER A 7 -2.06 4.11 -45.54
N THR A 8 -1.54 4.93 -46.45
CA THR A 8 -0.11 5.26 -46.52
C THR A 8 0.29 6.41 -45.58
N ARG A 9 -0.63 6.91 -44.75
CA ARG A 9 -0.30 7.82 -43.64
C ARG A 9 -0.37 7.05 -42.31
N PRO A 10 0.69 7.09 -41.48
CA PRO A 10 0.63 6.53 -40.14
C PRO A 10 -0.45 7.29 -39.36
N ASP A 11 -1.51 6.58 -38.97
CA ASP A 11 -2.62 7.17 -38.23
C ASP A 11 -2.12 7.48 -36.81
N HIS A 12 -1.88 8.76 -36.51
CA HIS A 12 -1.32 9.23 -35.23
C HIS A 12 -2.32 9.23 -34.07
N ARG A 13 -3.53 8.72 -34.29
CA ARG A 13 -4.59 8.65 -33.27
C ARG A 13 -4.32 7.49 -32.31
N PHE A 14 -4.61 7.67 -31.03
CA PHE A 14 -4.47 6.59 -30.03
C PHE A 14 -5.46 5.45 -30.27
N TRP A 15 -6.71 5.81 -30.60
CA TRP A 15 -7.83 4.88 -30.78
C TRP A 15 -8.45 5.08 -32.17
N PHE A 16 -8.71 3.99 -32.87
CA PHE A 16 -9.42 4.03 -34.15
C PHE A 16 -10.52 2.96 -34.18
N TYR A 17 -11.77 3.44 -34.30
CA TYR A 17 -12.99 2.64 -34.26
C TYR A 17 -13.10 1.78 -33.01
N ASP A 18 -12.68 0.52 -33.09
CA ASP A 18 -12.80 -0.47 -32.02
C ASP A 18 -11.45 -1.05 -31.59
N ASP A 19 -10.31 -0.46 -31.98
CA ASP A 19 -9.00 -0.93 -31.50
C ASP A 19 -7.97 0.20 -31.28
N VAL A 20 -6.95 -0.11 -30.50
CA VAL A 20 -5.78 0.75 -30.31
C VAL A 20 -4.91 0.66 -31.56
N THR A 21 -4.53 1.81 -32.11
CA THR A 21 -3.66 1.85 -33.29
C THR A 21 -2.25 1.37 -32.93
N GLN A 22 -1.46 1.02 -33.94
CA GLN A 22 -0.04 0.70 -33.76
C GLN A 22 0.73 1.86 -33.10
N TYR A 23 0.44 3.10 -33.46
CA TYR A 23 1.03 4.27 -32.82
C TYR A 23 0.61 4.39 -31.34
N GLY A 24 -0.66 4.11 -31.04
CA GLY A 24 -1.19 4.02 -29.68
C GLY A 24 -0.41 3.01 -28.82
N ARG A 25 -0.21 1.80 -29.33
CA ARG A 25 0.52 0.73 -28.64
C ARG A 25 1.98 1.10 -28.41
N THR A 26 2.69 1.49 -29.48
CA THR A 26 4.13 1.75 -29.42
C THR A 26 4.49 2.98 -28.60
N LYS A 27 3.73 4.07 -28.71
CA LYS A 27 4.08 5.34 -28.05
C LYS A 27 3.45 5.48 -26.68
N TYR A 28 2.17 5.16 -26.52
CA TYR A 28 1.50 5.33 -25.23
C TYR A 28 1.73 4.14 -24.30
N LEU A 29 1.45 2.92 -24.77
CA LEU A 29 1.50 1.74 -23.90
C LEU A 29 2.93 1.25 -23.66
N ASN A 30 3.76 1.17 -24.70
CA ASN A 30 5.12 0.64 -24.60
C ASN A 30 6.18 1.68 -24.20
N TYR A 31 5.89 2.98 -24.31
CA TYR A 31 6.84 4.05 -23.95
C TYR A 31 6.35 4.92 -22.81
N TYR A 32 5.22 5.63 -22.95
CA TYR A 32 4.77 6.55 -21.89
C TYR A 32 4.36 5.84 -20.60
N THR A 33 3.63 4.71 -20.66
CA THR A 33 3.24 3.96 -19.45
C THR A 33 4.46 3.54 -18.62
N PRO A 34 5.46 2.80 -19.14
CA PRO A 34 6.62 2.42 -18.34
C PRO A 34 7.46 3.63 -17.93
N LEU A 35 7.53 4.70 -18.73
CA LEU A 35 8.24 5.92 -18.36
C LEU A 35 7.61 6.61 -17.15
N VAL A 36 6.29 6.77 -17.13
CA VAL A 36 5.57 7.41 -16.02
C VAL A 36 5.71 6.57 -14.75
N LEU A 37 5.62 5.24 -14.88
CA LEU A 37 5.83 4.32 -13.77
C LEU A 37 7.27 4.40 -13.24
N LEU A 38 8.27 4.43 -14.11
CA LEU A 38 9.68 4.60 -13.73
C LEU A 38 9.91 5.91 -12.97
N ILE A 39 9.38 7.02 -13.48
CA ILE A 39 9.50 8.33 -12.80
C ILE A 39 8.82 8.25 -11.43
N PHE A 40 7.62 7.65 -11.35
CA PHE A 40 6.91 7.49 -10.10
C PHE A 40 7.69 6.63 -9.09
N THR A 41 8.28 5.51 -9.51
CA THR A 41 9.08 4.65 -8.62
C THR A 41 10.32 5.36 -8.10
N VAL A 42 11.06 6.01 -8.98
CA VAL A 42 12.28 6.75 -8.61
C VAL A 42 11.95 7.91 -7.67
N LEU A 43 10.93 8.71 -7.98
CA LEU A 43 10.50 9.81 -7.11
C LEU A 43 10.00 9.32 -5.76
N PHE A 44 9.23 8.24 -5.72
CA PHE A 44 8.70 7.68 -4.47
C PHE A 44 9.83 7.15 -3.57
N ILE A 45 10.77 6.40 -4.14
CA ILE A 45 11.89 5.83 -3.38
C ILE A 45 12.84 6.94 -2.92
N THR A 46 13.20 7.88 -3.79
CA THR A 46 14.08 9.01 -3.43
C THR A 46 13.44 9.92 -2.39
N TYR A 47 12.16 10.25 -2.52
CA TYR A 47 11.43 11.01 -1.50
C TYR A 47 11.41 10.28 -0.16
N ASN A 48 11.15 8.98 -0.14
CA ASN A 48 11.16 8.22 1.11
C ASN A 48 12.54 8.16 1.73
N ILE A 49 13.59 7.87 0.96
CA ILE A 49 14.97 7.85 1.46
C ILE A 49 15.33 9.22 2.03
N TRP A 50 15.07 10.31 1.30
CA TRP A 50 15.38 11.66 1.73
C TRP A 50 14.60 12.05 2.99
N LYS A 51 13.29 11.76 3.02
CA LYS A 51 12.43 12.00 4.17
C LYS A 51 12.95 11.25 5.41
N HIS A 52 13.26 9.96 5.28
CA HIS A 52 13.71 9.14 6.41
C HIS A 52 15.12 9.56 6.84
N TYR A 53 16.02 9.87 5.91
CA TYR A 53 17.33 10.44 6.21
C TYR A 53 17.22 11.76 6.99
N TYR A 54 16.38 12.69 6.52
CA TYR A 54 16.17 13.97 7.18
C TYR A 54 15.57 13.81 8.58
N TYR A 55 14.53 12.98 8.75
CA TYR A 55 13.92 12.80 10.07
C TYR A 55 14.79 12.04 11.07
N TYR A 56 15.50 11.00 10.65
CA TYR A 56 16.23 10.13 11.56
C TYR A 56 17.68 10.53 11.77
N ASP A 57 18.37 10.95 10.71
CA ASP A 57 19.82 11.18 10.76
C ASP A 57 20.15 12.67 10.95
N VAL A 58 19.31 13.58 10.45
CA VAL A 58 19.46 15.03 10.70
C VAL A 58 18.72 15.45 11.96
N LEU A 59 17.42 15.17 12.06
CA LEU A 59 16.60 15.55 13.23
C LEU A 59 16.78 14.64 14.45
N HIS A 60 17.51 13.54 14.33
CA HIS A 60 17.77 12.59 15.43
C HIS A 60 16.50 12.09 16.14
N LEU A 61 15.36 12.10 15.43
CA LEU A 61 14.13 11.54 15.99
C LEU A 61 14.35 10.04 16.14
N LYS A 62 14.11 9.47 17.33
CA LYS A 62 14.19 8.02 17.50
C LYS A 62 13.19 7.35 16.54
N GLN A 63 13.66 6.36 15.78
CA GLN A 63 12.77 5.48 15.02
C GLN A 63 11.90 4.73 16.02
N LYS A 64 10.69 5.23 16.25
CA LYS A 64 9.75 4.59 17.15
C LYS A 64 9.34 3.28 16.49
N ASN A 65 9.62 2.14 17.14
CA ASN A 65 9.01 0.90 16.69
C ASN A 65 7.49 1.11 16.74
N PRO A 66 6.71 0.65 15.76
CA PRO A 66 5.26 0.80 15.80
C PRO A 66 4.68 0.20 17.09
N ILE A 67 5.31 -0.87 17.60
CA ILE A 67 4.99 -1.48 18.89
C ILE A 67 5.32 -0.55 20.06
N ASP A 68 6.47 0.13 20.05
CA ASP A 68 6.89 1.02 21.14
C ASP A 68 6.16 2.36 21.12
N GLU A 69 5.80 2.88 19.94
CA GLU A 69 4.93 4.05 19.82
C GLU A 69 3.52 3.76 20.33
N LEU A 70 3.02 2.57 20.03
CA LEU A 70 1.68 2.15 20.42
C LEU A 70 1.61 1.73 21.90
N LEU A 71 2.62 1.08 22.47
CA LEU A 71 2.64 0.68 23.89
C LEU A 71 3.22 1.76 24.84
N TYR A 72 4.21 2.53 24.39
CA TYR A 72 5.05 3.38 25.24
C TYR A 72 5.17 4.82 24.73
N SER A 73 4.11 5.38 24.14
CA SER A 73 4.13 6.72 23.52
C SER A 73 4.60 7.88 24.41
N SER A 74 4.87 7.65 25.69
CA SER A 74 5.42 8.65 26.61
C SER A 74 6.09 7.98 27.81
N THR A 75 7.21 7.26 27.63
CA THR A 75 8.23 7.25 28.70
C THR A 75 9.01 8.57 28.62
N ASP A 76 8.31 9.67 28.88
CA ASP A 76 8.99 10.86 29.37
C ASP A 76 9.35 10.57 30.83
N GLU A 77 10.63 10.71 31.18
CA GLU A 77 11.17 10.55 32.54
C GLU A 77 10.45 11.41 33.59
N ASP A 78 9.64 12.39 33.15
CA ASP A 78 8.79 13.26 33.97
C ASP A 78 7.75 12.51 34.82
N GLU A 79 7.38 11.27 34.50
CA GLU A 79 6.42 10.48 35.30
C GLU A 79 6.94 10.10 36.69
N GLN A 80 8.26 10.14 36.91
CA GLN A 80 8.87 9.82 38.21
C GLN A 80 9.08 11.06 39.09
N SER A 81 8.73 12.25 38.62
CA SER A 81 8.84 13.45 39.44
C SER A 81 7.72 13.47 40.50
N PRO A 82 8.03 13.41 41.80
CA PRO A 82 7.02 13.42 42.85
C PRO A 82 6.24 14.75 42.84
N LEU A 83 4.94 14.66 43.15
CA LEU A 83 3.99 15.80 43.19
C LEU A 83 4.43 16.94 44.11
N ILE A 84 5.26 16.62 45.10
CA ILE A 84 5.86 17.53 46.05
C ILE A 84 7.32 17.10 46.13
N ASN A 85 8.24 18.01 45.79
CA ASN A 85 9.65 17.79 46.03
C ASN A 85 9.85 17.80 47.55
N ASN A 86 9.94 16.63 48.18
CA ASN A 86 10.04 16.50 49.64
C ASN A 86 11.44 16.87 50.17
N ASN A 87 12.14 17.77 49.48
CA ASN A 87 13.40 18.32 49.95
C ASN A 87 13.09 19.54 50.82
N THR A 88 12.89 19.27 52.09
CA THR A 88 12.95 20.24 53.19
C THR A 88 14.39 20.74 53.41
N ILE A 89 15.03 21.26 52.36
CA ILE A 89 16.26 22.04 52.51
C ILE A 89 16.15 23.27 51.62
N THR A 90 16.01 24.40 52.31
CA THR A 90 16.23 25.77 51.86
C THR A 90 17.13 25.89 50.63
N THR A 91 16.58 26.32 49.51
CA THR A 91 17.23 27.24 48.56
C THR A 91 16.26 27.61 47.43
N ASN A 92 16.04 28.92 47.28
CA ASN A 92 15.52 29.64 46.13
C ASN A 92 14.33 29.00 45.40
N TYR A 93 13.14 29.50 45.72
CA TYR A 93 11.96 29.40 44.85
C TYR A 93 12.31 29.94 43.46
N VAL A 94 12.75 29.05 42.57
CA VAL A 94 12.53 29.26 41.14
C VAL A 94 11.03 29.16 41.01
N ASP A 95 10.41 30.33 40.86
CA ASP A 95 8.99 30.52 40.62
C ASP A 95 8.67 29.90 39.25
N ASN A 96 8.62 28.57 39.22
CA ASN A 96 8.08 27.82 38.10
C ASN A 96 6.61 28.18 38.08
N ASN A 97 6.26 29.19 37.27
CA ASN A 97 4.92 29.60 36.86
C ASN A 97 4.19 28.44 36.15
N CYS A 98 4.08 27.29 36.82
CA CYS A 98 3.24 26.19 36.44
C CYS A 98 1.82 26.60 36.85
N THR A 99 1.13 27.26 35.94
CA THR A 99 -0.28 27.61 36.11
C THR A 99 -1.05 26.38 36.58
N LYS A 100 -2.04 26.54 37.48
CA LYS A 100 -2.88 25.43 37.97
C LYS A 100 -3.42 24.56 36.83
N ASP A 101 -3.70 25.18 35.68
CA ASP A 101 -4.11 24.50 34.45
C ASP A 101 -3.01 23.63 33.82
N ALA A 102 -1.75 24.05 33.85
CA ALA A 102 -0.63 23.23 33.39
C ALA A 102 -0.41 22.00 34.28
N LEU A 103 -0.53 22.16 35.61
CA LEU A 103 -0.42 21.05 36.56
C LEU A 103 -1.60 20.07 36.43
N LYS A 104 -2.83 20.59 36.36
CA LYS A 104 -4.05 19.81 36.10
C LYS A 104 -3.94 19.04 34.78
N ASN A 105 -3.49 19.70 33.73
CA ASN A 105 -3.29 19.05 32.44
C ASN A 105 -2.22 17.96 32.54
N ARG A 106 -1.08 18.18 33.21
CA ARG A 106 -0.06 17.13 33.39
C ARG A 106 -0.59 15.89 34.12
N HIS A 107 -1.39 16.07 35.16
CA HIS A 107 -1.90 14.97 36.00
C HIS A 107 -3.09 14.21 35.38
N PHE A 108 -4.01 14.90 34.71
CA PHE A 108 -5.20 14.30 34.10
C PHE A 108 -5.06 14.09 32.58
N SER A 109 -3.84 14.17 32.05
CA SER A 109 -3.58 13.88 30.65
C SER A 109 -3.77 12.41 30.38
N LEU A 110 -4.88 12.09 29.72
CA LEU A 110 -5.17 10.75 29.19
C LEU A 110 -4.04 10.21 28.27
N GLU A 111 -3.24 11.12 27.70
CA GLU A 111 -2.08 10.79 26.87
C GLU A 111 -0.96 10.09 27.64
N LYS A 112 -0.84 10.35 28.95
CA LYS A 112 0.17 9.75 29.82
C LYS A 112 -0.30 8.48 30.51
N LEU A 113 -1.56 8.07 30.32
CA LEU A 113 -2.02 6.80 30.89
C LEU A 113 -1.22 5.64 30.29
N LYS A 114 -0.71 4.77 31.17
CA LYS A 114 -0.10 3.51 30.76
C LYS A 114 -1.17 2.60 30.21
N SER A 115 -0.85 1.85 29.17
CA SER A 115 -1.72 0.79 28.65
C SER A 115 -1.71 -0.41 29.60
N VAL A 116 -2.25 -0.22 30.80
CA VAL A 116 -2.27 -1.19 31.89
C VAL A 116 -3.71 -1.38 32.33
N LYS A 117 -4.13 -2.64 32.51
CA LYS A 117 -5.45 -3.01 33.01
C LYS A 117 -5.58 -2.58 34.47
N VAL A 118 -6.81 -2.61 35.00
CA VAL A 118 -7.10 -2.32 36.42
C VAL A 118 -6.27 -3.22 37.36
N ASN A 119 -5.86 -4.40 36.89
CA ASN A 119 -5.09 -5.39 37.65
C ASN A 119 -3.56 -5.17 37.62
N GLY A 120 -3.06 -4.13 36.95
CA GLY A 120 -1.61 -3.87 36.83
C GLY A 120 -0.90 -4.61 35.67
N GLU A 121 -1.60 -5.49 34.95
CA GLU A 121 -1.07 -6.16 33.75
C GLU A 121 -1.16 -5.28 32.51
N PRO A 122 -0.27 -5.42 31.51
CA PRO A 122 -0.39 -4.69 30.25
C PRO A 122 -1.75 -4.98 29.58
N HIS A 123 -2.35 -3.95 28.96
CA HIS A 123 -3.64 -4.04 28.28
C HIS A 123 -3.66 -5.15 27.23
N GLY A 124 -2.53 -5.41 26.57
CA GLY A 124 -2.37 -6.53 25.65
C GLY A 124 -0.97 -6.58 25.09
N THR A 125 -0.60 -7.74 24.53
CA THR A 125 0.70 -7.98 23.92
C THR A 125 0.57 -7.98 22.39
N PRO A 126 1.37 -7.16 21.67
CA PRO A 126 1.48 -7.26 20.23
C PRO A 126 2.37 -8.45 19.88
N GLU A 127 1.86 -9.36 19.07
CA GLU A 127 2.57 -10.51 18.54
C GLU A 127 2.90 -10.28 17.06
N ILE A 128 4.15 -10.51 16.69
CA ILE A 128 4.61 -10.34 15.31
C ILE A 128 4.45 -11.66 14.55
N VAL A 129 3.64 -11.65 13.50
CA VAL A 129 3.43 -12.84 12.65
C VAL A 129 4.56 -12.95 11.65
N ARG A 130 5.40 -13.98 11.83
CA ARG A 130 6.50 -14.29 10.92
C ARG A 130 6.00 -14.87 9.60
N ARG A 131 6.75 -14.61 8.51
CA ARG A 131 6.46 -15.17 7.18
C ARG A 131 6.63 -16.70 7.18
N GLY A 132 5.54 -17.41 6.86
CA GLY A 132 5.56 -18.85 6.62
C GLY A 132 6.23 -19.23 5.30
N PHE A 133 6.38 -20.53 5.07
CA PHE A 133 7.03 -21.08 3.85
C PHE A 133 6.36 -20.60 2.54
N ILE A 134 5.02 -20.56 2.51
CA ILE A 134 4.24 -20.12 1.34
C ILE A 134 4.56 -18.67 0.97
N GLU A 135 4.69 -17.78 1.94
CA GLU A 135 5.00 -16.38 1.67
C GLU A 135 6.46 -16.20 1.20
N LYS A 136 7.37 -17.07 1.66
CA LYS A 136 8.76 -17.08 1.19
C LYS A 136 8.85 -17.58 -0.25
N SER A 137 8.17 -18.69 -0.58
CA SER A 137 8.15 -19.22 -1.95
C SER A 137 7.50 -18.26 -2.93
N ARG A 138 6.47 -17.50 -2.51
CA ARG A 138 5.87 -16.40 -3.30
C ARG A 138 6.90 -15.36 -3.74
N ILE A 139 7.75 -14.87 -2.83
CA ILE A 139 8.76 -13.85 -3.16
C ILE A 139 9.83 -14.42 -4.11
N ILE A 140 10.20 -15.69 -3.92
CA ILE A 140 11.13 -16.38 -4.84
C ILE A 140 10.51 -16.51 -6.24
N LEU A 141 9.24 -16.90 -6.33
CA LEU A 141 8.51 -16.96 -7.60
C LEU A 141 8.43 -15.58 -8.27
N GLU A 142 8.15 -14.53 -7.50
CA GLU A 142 8.14 -13.14 -7.97
C GLU A 142 9.50 -12.77 -8.60
N PHE A 143 10.60 -13.10 -7.92
CA PHE A 143 11.96 -12.85 -8.42
C PHE A 143 12.21 -13.50 -9.78
N PHE A 144 11.84 -14.77 -9.95
CA PHE A 144 12.01 -15.47 -11.22
C PHE A 144 11.13 -14.91 -12.35
N LEU A 145 9.89 -14.50 -12.05
CA LEU A 145 8.99 -13.88 -13.03
C LEU A 145 9.53 -12.52 -13.50
N VAL A 146 10.04 -11.69 -12.59
CA VAL A 146 10.66 -10.40 -12.96
C VAL A 146 11.96 -10.62 -13.73
N LEU A 147 12.78 -11.60 -13.34
CA LEU A 147 13.99 -11.97 -14.08
C LEU A 147 13.65 -12.40 -15.52
N SER A 148 12.60 -13.19 -15.70
CA SER A 148 12.11 -13.59 -17.03
C SER A 148 11.74 -12.36 -17.87
N GLN A 149 11.11 -11.34 -17.29
CA GLN A 149 10.79 -10.10 -18.00
C GLN A 149 12.02 -9.33 -18.46
N VAL A 150 13.05 -9.22 -17.61
CA VAL A 150 14.33 -8.59 -17.98
C VAL A 150 14.97 -9.34 -19.15
N ILE A 151 14.95 -10.67 -19.13
CA ILE A 151 15.49 -11.51 -20.21
C ILE A 151 14.72 -11.28 -21.51
N ILE A 152 13.38 -11.28 -21.48
CA ILE A 152 12.53 -11.06 -22.66
C ILE A 152 12.80 -9.68 -23.28
N HIS A 153 12.86 -8.62 -22.46
CA HIS A 153 13.09 -7.26 -22.97
C HIS A 153 14.53 -7.08 -23.51
N SER A 154 15.52 -7.73 -22.87
CA SER A 154 16.90 -7.74 -23.36
C SER A 154 17.01 -8.48 -24.70
N PHE A 155 16.33 -9.62 -24.84
CA PHE A 155 16.29 -10.39 -26.09
C PHE A 155 15.66 -9.60 -27.24
N ILE A 156 14.56 -8.89 -26.98
CA ILE A 156 13.90 -8.04 -27.98
C ILE A 156 14.81 -6.88 -28.40
N LEU A 157 15.49 -6.25 -27.42
CA LEU A 157 16.43 -5.17 -27.67
C LEU A 157 17.54 -5.58 -28.63
N LEU A 158 18.12 -6.77 -28.44
CA LEU A 158 19.25 -7.25 -29.25
C LEU A 158 18.84 -7.73 -30.65
N HIS A 159 17.69 -8.38 -30.79
CA HIS A 159 17.36 -9.10 -32.04
C HIS A 159 16.31 -8.41 -32.93
N TYR A 160 15.38 -7.64 -32.35
CA TYR A 160 14.14 -7.23 -33.03
C TYR A 160 13.87 -5.72 -33.07
N VAL A 161 14.66 -4.90 -32.37
CA VAL A 161 14.53 -3.44 -32.40
C VAL A 161 14.72 -2.90 -33.81
N ASN A 162 13.83 -1.99 -34.22
CA ASN A 162 13.75 -1.37 -35.55
C ASN A 162 13.53 -2.34 -36.73
N LYS A 163 13.46 -3.66 -36.50
CA LYS A 163 13.09 -4.66 -37.51
C LYS A 163 11.58 -4.89 -37.59
N ASN A 164 10.87 -4.76 -36.47
CA ASN A 164 9.41 -4.76 -36.45
C ASN A 164 8.91 -3.38 -36.04
N PRO A 165 7.85 -2.86 -36.68
CA PRO A 165 7.37 -1.51 -36.41
C PRO A 165 6.58 -1.42 -35.10
N GLU A 166 6.37 -2.54 -34.40
CA GLU A 166 5.85 -2.62 -33.02
C GLU A 166 6.95 -2.41 -31.95
N PHE A 167 8.24 -2.58 -32.32
CA PHE A 167 9.37 -2.48 -31.38
C PHE A 167 10.22 -1.25 -31.71
N THR A 168 9.84 -0.12 -31.09
CA THR A 168 10.62 1.12 -31.17
C THR A 168 11.78 1.08 -30.17
N GLN A 169 12.94 1.60 -30.56
CA GLN A 169 14.12 1.66 -29.70
C GLN A 169 13.83 2.35 -28.35
N GLN A 170 13.12 3.48 -28.38
CA GLN A 170 12.78 4.24 -27.17
C GLN A 170 11.87 3.44 -26.23
N GLY A 171 10.84 2.77 -26.76
CA GLY A 171 9.92 1.96 -25.96
C GLY A 171 10.61 0.76 -25.33
N THR A 172 11.41 0.02 -26.12
CA THR A 172 12.12 -1.17 -25.62
C THR A 172 13.16 -0.83 -24.55
N ILE A 173 13.93 0.25 -24.72
CA ILE A 173 14.89 0.70 -23.69
C ILE A 173 14.17 1.11 -22.41
N THR A 174 13.10 1.90 -22.54
CA THR A 174 12.32 2.36 -21.37
C THR A 174 11.71 1.18 -20.61
N GLY A 175 11.11 0.23 -21.33
CA GLY A 175 10.60 -1.00 -20.73
C GLY A 175 11.68 -1.83 -20.03
N LEU A 176 12.87 -1.96 -20.65
CA LEU A 176 13.99 -2.67 -20.02
C LEU A 176 14.44 -1.98 -18.73
N VAL A 177 14.58 -0.65 -18.74
CA VAL A 177 14.97 0.12 -17.54
C VAL A 177 13.94 -0.04 -16.42
N GLU A 178 12.64 0.00 -16.74
CA GLU A 178 11.56 -0.24 -15.76
C GLU A 178 11.66 -1.65 -15.16
N TRP A 179 11.83 -2.69 -15.98
CA TRP A 179 11.98 -4.05 -15.48
C TRP A 179 13.28 -4.26 -14.67
N CYS A 180 14.37 -3.59 -15.03
CA CYS A 180 15.59 -3.59 -14.23
C CYS A 180 15.39 -2.90 -12.88
N ALA A 181 14.67 -1.76 -12.83
CA ALA A 181 14.33 -1.08 -11.59
C ALA A 181 13.47 -1.97 -10.68
N LEU A 182 12.45 -2.63 -11.24
CA LEU A 182 11.62 -3.61 -10.53
C LEU A 182 12.44 -4.82 -10.05
N PHE A 183 13.39 -5.30 -10.86
CA PHE A 183 14.28 -6.39 -10.48
C PHE A 183 15.15 -6.04 -9.26
N ILE A 184 15.69 -4.81 -9.22
CA ILE A 184 16.43 -4.32 -8.05
C ILE A 184 15.52 -4.28 -6.81
N ILE A 185 14.29 -3.75 -6.95
CA ILE A 185 13.32 -3.68 -5.83
C ILE A 185 12.98 -5.07 -5.30
N VAL A 186 12.72 -6.05 -6.19
CA VAL A 186 12.40 -7.42 -5.79
C VAL A 186 13.61 -8.11 -5.18
N SER A 187 14.82 -7.86 -5.69
CA SER A 187 16.07 -8.36 -5.09
C SER A 187 16.26 -7.85 -3.67
N LEU A 188 16.00 -6.56 -3.42
CA LEU A 188 16.02 -5.98 -2.07
C LEU A 188 14.96 -6.61 -1.16
N ARG A 189 13.76 -6.86 -1.68
CA ARG A 189 12.69 -7.55 -0.94
C ARG A 189 13.04 -9.00 -0.62
N LEU A 190 13.68 -9.72 -1.54
CA LEU A 190 14.14 -11.09 -1.35
C LEU A 190 15.27 -11.16 -0.31
N ALA A 191 16.25 -10.25 -0.38
CA ALA A 191 17.30 -10.12 0.64
C ALA A 191 16.70 -9.82 2.03
N ASN A 192 15.62 -9.04 2.07
CA ASN A 192 14.97 -8.61 3.31
C ASN A 192 13.76 -9.48 3.73
N VAL A 193 13.67 -10.73 3.29
CA VAL A 193 12.53 -11.63 3.63
C VAL A 193 12.34 -11.79 5.14
N ASN A 194 13.43 -11.96 5.89
CA ASN A 194 13.39 -12.12 7.35
C ASN A 194 13.50 -10.78 8.10
N GLN A 195 13.49 -9.63 7.40
CA GLN A 195 13.65 -8.29 7.98
C GLN A 195 14.95 -8.06 8.76
N ASN A 196 16.02 -8.79 8.41
CA ASN A 196 17.31 -8.67 9.10
C ASN A 196 18.05 -7.35 8.79
N PHE A 197 17.81 -6.77 7.61
CA PHE A 197 18.53 -5.59 7.15
C PHE A 197 17.86 -4.30 7.60
N LYS A 198 18.39 -3.69 8.67
CA LYS A 198 17.88 -2.44 9.24
C LYS A 198 17.78 -1.31 8.22
N PHE A 199 18.75 -1.18 7.31
CA PHE A 199 18.72 -0.16 6.25
C PHE A 199 17.49 -0.29 5.33
N ILE A 200 17.21 -1.51 4.85
CA ILE A 200 16.08 -1.77 3.94
C ILE A 200 14.74 -1.58 4.64
N ASN A 201 14.66 -1.87 5.94
CA ASN A 201 13.45 -1.60 6.71
C ASN A 201 13.27 -0.10 7.02
N LYS A 202 14.37 0.66 7.15
CA LYS A 202 14.34 2.06 7.59
C LYS A 202 14.13 3.06 6.45
N TYR A 203 14.82 2.93 5.32
CA TYR A 203 14.89 4.01 4.32
C TYR A 203 13.95 3.89 3.12
N PRO A 204 13.91 2.77 2.37
CA PRO A 204 13.21 2.72 1.07
C PRO A 204 11.67 2.67 1.18
N GLY A 205 11.12 2.68 2.40
CA GLY A 205 9.67 2.70 2.63
C GLY A 205 9.00 1.38 2.25
N ASN A 206 7.73 1.47 1.82
CA ASN A 206 6.92 0.31 1.47
C ASN A 206 7.19 -0.17 0.04
N LEU A 207 8.28 -0.92 -0.13
CA LEU A 207 8.72 -1.49 -1.41
C LEU A 207 7.67 -2.41 -2.05
N TRP A 208 6.95 -3.17 -1.24
CA TRP A 208 5.87 -4.04 -1.72
C TRP A 208 4.75 -3.24 -2.40
N SER A 209 4.35 -2.09 -1.84
CA SER A 209 3.32 -1.24 -2.44
C SER A 209 3.75 -0.66 -3.79
N VAL A 210 5.03 -0.32 -3.93
CA VAL A 210 5.59 0.14 -5.21
C VAL A 210 5.50 -0.96 -6.26
N SER A 211 5.97 -2.18 -5.95
CA SER A 211 5.85 -3.33 -6.84
C SER A 211 4.39 -3.60 -7.22
N PHE A 212 3.48 -3.57 -6.24
CA PHE A 212 2.05 -3.81 -6.47
C PHE A 212 1.42 -2.82 -7.43
N ILE A 213 1.67 -1.52 -7.24
CA ILE A 213 1.12 -0.46 -8.10
C ILE A 213 1.65 -0.60 -9.53
N ASN A 214 2.94 -0.88 -9.70
CA ASN A 214 3.51 -1.09 -11.03
C ASN A 214 2.92 -2.30 -11.73
N TYR A 215 2.86 -3.47 -11.06
CA TYR A 215 2.30 -4.67 -11.69
C TYR A 215 0.83 -4.49 -12.05
N LEU A 216 0.04 -3.83 -11.18
CA LEU A 216 -1.35 -3.49 -11.47
C LEU A 216 -1.47 -2.56 -12.70
N ALA A 217 -0.70 -1.48 -12.74
CA ALA A 217 -0.74 -0.52 -13.84
C ALA A 217 -0.26 -1.14 -15.17
N LEU A 218 0.84 -1.91 -15.15
CA LEU A 218 1.36 -2.63 -16.31
C LEU A 218 0.37 -3.71 -16.79
N PHE A 219 -0.27 -4.42 -15.87
CA PHE A 219 -1.32 -5.39 -16.21
C PHE A 219 -2.51 -4.71 -16.91
N ILE A 220 -3.06 -3.64 -16.32
CA ILE A 220 -4.18 -2.88 -16.90
C ILE A 220 -3.81 -2.33 -18.28
N SER A 221 -2.61 -1.77 -18.43
CA SER A 221 -2.11 -1.26 -19.71
C SER A 221 -2.01 -2.34 -20.80
N MET A 222 -1.81 -3.61 -20.42
CA MET A 222 -1.68 -4.73 -21.35
C MET A 222 -3.02 -5.38 -21.72
N ILE A 223 -4.14 -5.00 -21.08
CA ILE A 223 -5.48 -5.46 -21.46
C ILE A 223 -5.83 -5.02 -22.88
N LEU A 224 -5.52 -3.78 -23.26
CA LEU A 224 -5.85 -3.24 -24.58
C LEU A 224 -5.07 -3.95 -25.71
N PRO A 225 -3.73 -4.09 -25.67
CA PRO A 225 -2.99 -4.87 -26.67
C PRO A 225 -3.42 -6.34 -26.73
N PHE A 226 -3.75 -6.95 -25.59
CA PHE A 226 -4.23 -8.33 -25.56
C PHE A 226 -5.56 -8.48 -26.31
N ARG A 227 -6.48 -7.51 -26.15
CA ARG A 227 -7.70 -7.46 -26.96
C ARG A 227 -7.40 -7.31 -28.45
N SER A 228 -6.46 -6.44 -28.83
CA SER A 228 -6.05 -6.27 -30.24
C SER A 228 -5.57 -7.58 -30.89
N ILE A 229 -5.00 -8.50 -30.10
CA ILE A 229 -4.60 -9.84 -30.57
C ILE A 229 -5.82 -10.67 -30.98
N PHE A 230 -6.88 -10.69 -30.17
CA PHE A 230 -8.10 -11.46 -30.49
C PHE A 230 -8.83 -10.94 -31.72
N ILE A 231 -8.78 -9.63 -31.95
CA ILE A 231 -9.36 -8.99 -33.14
C ILE A 231 -8.43 -9.13 -34.37
N HIS A 232 -7.27 -9.80 -34.23
CA HIS A 232 -6.32 -10.08 -35.31
C HIS A 232 -5.71 -8.85 -35.99
N HIS A 233 -5.67 -7.69 -35.32
CA HIS A 233 -5.01 -6.48 -35.84
C HIS A 233 -3.48 -6.50 -35.73
N ILE A 234 -2.91 -7.47 -34.99
CA ILE A 234 -1.46 -7.65 -34.86
C ILE A 234 -1.01 -8.78 -35.79
N ASN A 235 -0.47 -8.38 -36.94
CA ASN A 235 -0.12 -9.31 -38.03
C ASN A 235 1.17 -10.10 -37.77
N SER A 236 2.13 -9.52 -37.05
CA SER A 236 3.44 -10.16 -36.83
C SER A 236 3.36 -11.25 -35.73
N PRO A 237 3.78 -12.51 -36.01
CA PRO A 237 3.67 -13.61 -35.04
C PRO A 237 4.54 -13.40 -33.81
N ILE A 238 5.69 -12.72 -33.95
CA ILE A 238 6.59 -12.41 -32.84
C ILE A 238 5.96 -11.43 -31.85
N SER A 239 5.35 -10.34 -32.34
CA SER A 239 4.69 -9.34 -31.47
C SER A 239 3.48 -9.95 -30.76
N ARG A 240 2.75 -10.86 -31.42
CA ARG A 240 1.66 -11.60 -30.78
C ARG A 240 2.17 -12.44 -29.60
N LYS A 241 3.24 -13.21 -29.79
CA LYS A 241 3.86 -14.01 -28.71
C LYS A 241 4.37 -13.12 -27.58
N TYR A 242 4.96 -11.97 -27.91
CA TYR A 242 5.41 -10.99 -26.92
C TYR A 242 4.26 -10.48 -26.06
N TYR A 243 3.20 -9.92 -26.66
CA TYR A 243 2.09 -9.36 -25.88
C TYR A 243 1.35 -10.42 -25.06
N ILE A 244 1.21 -11.65 -25.57
CA ILE A 244 0.67 -12.79 -24.79
C ILE A 244 1.58 -13.08 -23.59
N SER A 245 2.89 -13.15 -23.78
CA SER A 245 3.83 -13.36 -22.67
C SER A 245 3.78 -12.21 -21.66
N GLN A 246 3.66 -10.96 -22.11
CA GLN A 246 3.56 -9.78 -21.24
C GLN A 246 2.31 -9.82 -20.37
N ILE A 247 1.13 -10.04 -20.96
CA ILE A 247 -0.11 -10.09 -20.17
C ILE A 247 -0.10 -11.27 -19.19
N SER A 248 0.39 -12.45 -19.59
CA SER A 248 0.43 -13.63 -18.73
C SER A 248 1.36 -13.43 -17.53
N ILE A 249 2.57 -12.91 -17.74
CA ILE A 249 3.53 -12.69 -16.65
C ILE A 249 3.06 -11.53 -15.76
N ASN A 250 2.56 -10.43 -16.32
CA ASN A 250 2.06 -9.30 -15.53
C ASN A 250 0.83 -9.68 -14.69
N LEU A 251 -0.09 -10.48 -15.24
CA LEU A 251 -1.21 -11.04 -14.49
C LEU A 251 -0.73 -11.93 -13.36
N ALA A 252 0.22 -12.83 -13.62
CA ALA A 252 0.78 -13.71 -12.59
C ALA A 252 1.45 -12.91 -11.46
N LEU A 253 2.26 -11.91 -11.79
CA LEU A 253 2.90 -10.99 -10.82
C LEU A 253 1.85 -10.22 -10.00
N PHE A 254 0.84 -9.67 -10.67
CA PHE A 254 -0.26 -8.96 -9.99
C PHE A 254 -1.00 -9.88 -9.02
N LEU A 255 -1.45 -11.05 -9.47
CA LEU A 255 -2.18 -12.01 -8.64
C LEU A 255 -1.35 -12.50 -7.44
N LEU A 256 -0.04 -12.70 -7.64
CA LEU A 256 0.87 -13.11 -6.58
C LEU A 256 0.86 -12.12 -5.40
N LEU A 257 0.92 -10.82 -5.69
CA LEU A 257 0.86 -9.78 -4.66
C LEU A 257 -0.57 -9.53 -4.17
N PHE A 258 -1.58 -9.64 -5.04
CA PHE A 258 -2.98 -9.46 -4.68
C PHE A 258 -3.46 -10.48 -3.64
N PHE A 259 -2.97 -11.72 -3.73
CA PHE A 259 -3.24 -12.80 -2.77
C PHE A 259 -2.21 -12.91 -1.64
N ALA A 260 -1.19 -12.06 -1.58
CA ALA A 260 -0.19 -12.10 -0.52
C ALA A 260 -0.81 -11.70 0.83
N ARG A 261 -0.60 -12.53 1.86
CA ARG A 261 -1.10 -12.27 3.23
C ARG A 261 -0.24 -11.25 3.97
N ILE A 262 1.07 -11.26 3.70
CA ILE A 262 2.04 -10.38 4.36
C ILE A 262 2.65 -9.44 3.32
N ARG A 263 2.54 -8.14 3.59
CA ARG A 263 2.98 -7.06 2.68
C ARG A 263 4.48 -6.80 2.83
N ASN A 264 4.87 -5.56 3.14
CA ASN A 264 6.27 -5.17 3.36
C ASN A 264 6.75 -5.53 4.77
N ASN A 265 5.98 -5.12 5.78
CA ASN A 265 6.28 -5.39 7.19
C ASN A 265 5.51 -6.61 7.69
N PHE A 266 6.05 -7.27 8.71
CA PHE A 266 5.32 -8.33 9.40
C PHE A 266 4.01 -7.76 9.97
N ALA A 267 2.95 -8.56 9.87
CA ALA A 267 1.66 -8.21 10.44
C ALA A 267 1.77 -8.27 11.97
N ILE A 268 1.18 -7.28 12.64
CA ILE A 268 1.12 -7.21 14.09
C ILE A 268 -0.29 -7.61 14.50
N ILE A 269 -0.38 -8.69 15.27
CA ILE A 269 -1.61 -9.14 15.89
C ILE A 269 -1.63 -8.60 17.32
N TYR A 270 -2.78 -8.13 17.80
CA TYR A 270 -2.91 -7.61 19.15
C TYR A 270 -3.78 -8.52 20.01
N LYS A 271 -3.23 -9.02 21.12
CA LYS A 271 -3.93 -9.92 22.02
C LYS A 271 -4.07 -9.27 23.40
N THR A 272 -5.31 -8.95 23.78
CA THR A 272 -5.63 -8.35 25.09
C THR A 272 -5.54 -9.38 26.21
N ASP A 273 -6.19 -10.53 26.04
CA ASP A 273 -6.28 -11.60 27.03
C ASP A 273 -5.95 -12.96 26.40
N SER A 274 -5.46 -13.90 27.21
CA SER A 274 -5.07 -15.25 26.77
C SER A 274 -6.22 -16.02 26.09
N TRP A 275 -7.46 -15.79 26.52
CA TRP A 275 -8.67 -16.44 26.01
C TRP A 275 -9.29 -15.77 24.77
N ILE A 276 -8.90 -14.53 24.45
CA ILE A 276 -9.47 -13.81 23.30
C ILE A 276 -8.71 -14.21 22.04
N THR A 277 -9.46 -14.60 21.02
CA THR A 277 -8.92 -14.83 19.67
C THR A 277 -8.71 -13.47 18.99
N PRO A 278 -7.51 -13.17 18.49
CA PRO A 278 -7.28 -11.86 17.90
C PRO A 278 -7.87 -11.75 16.49
N SER A 279 -8.12 -10.52 16.03
CA SER A 279 -8.65 -10.29 14.69
C SER A 279 -7.71 -10.86 13.61
N PRO A 280 -8.24 -11.64 12.64
CA PRO A 280 -7.47 -12.11 11.50
C PRO A 280 -7.23 -11.02 10.45
N GLU A 281 -7.93 -9.89 10.53
CA GLU A 281 -7.90 -8.83 9.51
C GLU A 281 -6.48 -8.31 9.17
N PRO A 282 -5.53 -8.12 10.12
CA PRO A 282 -4.17 -7.65 9.81
C PRO A 282 -3.34 -8.63 8.96
N VAL A 283 -3.70 -9.92 8.93
CA VAL A 283 -3.02 -10.97 8.17
C VAL A 283 -3.73 -11.35 6.88
N THR A 284 -4.83 -10.64 6.54
CA THR A 284 -5.60 -10.91 5.33
C THR A 284 -4.89 -10.37 4.10
N SER A 285 -5.02 -11.09 2.99
CA SER A 285 -4.59 -10.57 1.68
C SER A 285 -5.53 -9.46 1.21
N ILE A 286 -5.10 -8.65 0.23
CA ILE A 286 -5.97 -7.61 -0.36
C ILE A 286 -7.24 -8.24 -0.92
N ALA A 287 -7.11 -9.37 -1.62
CA ALA A 287 -8.26 -10.10 -2.15
C ALA A 287 -9.26 -10.50 -1.04
N GLY A 288 -8.74 -11.05 0.06
CA GLY A 288 -9.57 -11.42 1.22
C GLY A 288 -10.20 -10.22 1.89
N PHE A 289 -9.51 -9.08 1.93
CA PHE A 289 -10.04 -7.83 2.46
C PHE A 289 -11.16 -7.25 1.58
N ILE A 290 -11.04 -7.30 0.24
CA ILE A 290 -12.06 -6.79 -0.68
C ILE A 290 -13.30 -7.69 -0.66
N CYS A 291 -13.12 -9.01 -0.72
CA CYS A 291 -14.24 -9.97 -0.76
C CYS A 291 -14.79 -10.34 0.63
N TRP A 292 -14.25 -9.75 1.70
CA TRP A 292 -14.58 -10.08 3.10
C TRP A 292 -14.38 -11.57 3.45
N ALA A 293 -13.53 -12.29 2.70
CA ALA A 293 -13.35 -13.74 2.82
C ALA A 293 -12.79 -14.19 4.18
N TRP A 294 -12.20 -13.28 4.95
CA TRP A 294 -11.74 -13.58 6.32
C TRP A 294 -12.90 -13.79 7.30
N LEU A 295 -14.06 -13.16 7.04
CA LEU A 295 -15.27 -13.28 7.83
C LEU A 295 -15.99 -14.62 7.61
N ASP A 296 -15.74 -15.30 6.48
CA ASP A 296 -16.39 -16.57 6.11
C ASP A 296 -16.29 -17.62 7.21
N SER A 297 -15.11 -17.75 7.82
CA SER A 297 -14.87 -18.70 8.92
C SER A 297 -15.77 -18.43 10.14
N PHE A 298 -16.04 -17.17 10.42
CA PHE A 298 -16.90 -16.74 11.51
C PHE A 298 -18.38 -16.91 11.16
N VAL A 299 -18.80 -16.55 9.94
CA VAL A 299 -20.18 -16.74 9.46
C VAL A 299 -20.55 -18.23 9.48
N TRP A 300 -19.64 -19.09 9.00
CA TRP A 300 -19.86 -20.53 9.02
C TRP A 300 -19.95 -21.09 10.44
N LYS A 301 -19.16 -20.56 11.37
CA LYS A 301 -19.25 -20.91 12.80
C LYS A 301 -20.58 -20.45 13.40
N ALA A 302 -21.02 -19.23 13.11
CA ALA A 302 -22.29 -18.68 13.57
C ALA A 302 -23.50 -19.46 13.05
N HIS A 303 -23.41 -19.99 11.83
CA HIS A 303 -24.44 -20.85 11.27
C HIS A 303 -24.57 -22.19 12.04
N LYS A 304 -23.45 -22.75 12.54
CA LYS A 304 -23.44 -24.05 13.22
C LYS A 304 -23.71 -23.96 14.73
N VAL A 305 -23.29 -22.88 15.38
CA VAL A 305 -23.30 -22.75 16.84
C VAL A 305 -23.68 -21.33 17.23
N SER A 306 -24.50 -21.20 18.29
CA SER A 306 -24.81 -19.90 18.88
C SER A 306 -23.55 -19.20 19.40
N ILE A 307 -23.29 -18.00 18.88
CA ILE A 307 -22.08 -17.23 19.16
C ILE A 307 -22.09 -16.70 20.59
N LYS A 308 -21.02 -16.99 21.34
CA LYS A 308 -20.77 -16.40 22.66
C LYS A 308 -19.70 -15.32 22.56
N VAL A 309 -19.57 -14.48 23.59
CA VAL A 309 -18.56 -13.40 23.65
C VAL A 309 -17.13 -13.92 23.41
N LYS A 310 -16.81 -15.12 23.89
CA LYS A 310 -15.50 -15.76 23.68
C LYS A 310 -15.20 -16.12 22.22
N ASP A 311 -16.23 -16.24 21.39
CA ASP A 311 -16.11 -16.57 19.97
C ASP A 311 -15.94 -15.34 19.08
N ILE A 312 -16.10 -14.14 19.66
CA ILE A 312 -15.91 -12.86 18.99
C ILE A 312 -14.41 -12.53 19.01
N TRP A 313 -13.91 -12.09 17.86
CA TRP A 313 -12.53 -11.66 17.75
C TRP A 313 -12.27 -10.36 18.52
N GLY A 314 -11.10 -10.27 19.14
CA GLY A 314 -10.59 -9.03 19.71
C GLY A 314 -10.33 -8.00 18.63
N LEU A 315 -10.52 -6.73 18.95
CA LEU A 315 -10.28 -5.61 18.03
C LEU A 315 -8.79 -5.51 17.68
N MET A 316 -8.50 -4.86 16.56
CA MET A 316 -7.13 -4.41 16.28
C MET A 316 -6.71 -3.34 17.29
N MET A 317 -5.40 -3.24 17.51
CA MET A 317 -4.83 -2.23 18.39
C MET A 317 -5.30 -0.81 18.06
N GLN A 318 -5.39 -0.45 16.79
CA GLN A 318 -5.77 0.90 16.39
C GLN A 318 -7.24 1.27 16.67
N ASP A 319 -8.11 0.28 16.89
CA ASP A 319 -9.56 0.47 17.03
C ASP A 319 -10.01 0.46 18.50
N TYR A 320 -9.14 0.12 19.46
CA TYR A 320 -9.51 0.27 20.87
C TYR A 320 -9.64 1.74 21.24
N SER A 321 -10.70 2.05 21.98
CA SER A 321 -11.04 3.41 22.44
C SER A 321 -9.87 4.14 23.09
N PHE A 322 -9.07 3.41 23.89
CA PHE A 322 -7.88 3.96 24.55
C PHE A 322 -6.90 4.57 23.53
N PHE A 323 -6.54 3.81 22.49
CA PHE A 323 -5.59 4.27 21.46
C PHE A 323 -6.19 5.34 20.56
N VAL A 324 -7.48 5.24 20.22
CA VAL A 324 -8.18 6.25 19.41
C VAL A 324 -8.22 7.60 20.13
N VAL A 325 -8.61 7.63 21.41
CA VAL A 325 -8.70 8.87 22.18
C VAL A 325 -7.32 9.49 22.39
N LYS A 326 -6.29 8.67 22.65
CA LYS A 326 -4.90 9.13 22.75
C LYS A 326 -4.42 9.78 21.45
N LYS A 327 -4.63 9.13 20.31
CA LYS A 327 -4.29 9.67 18.99
C LYS A 327 -5.06 10.95 18.66
N PHE A 328 -6.34 11.02 19.02
CA PHE A 328 -7.16 12.21 18.81
C PHE A 328 -6.65 13.41 19.60
N ARG A 329 -6.34 13.23 20.91
CA ARG A 329 -5.79 14.31 21.74
C ARG A 329 -4.42 14.77 21.24
N TYR A 330 -3.52 13.83 20.94
CA TYR A 330 -2.22 14.15 20.37
C TYR A 330 -2.36 15.00 19.09
N PHE A 331 -3.28 14.63 18.19
CA PHE A 331 -3.59 15.38 16.97
C PHE A 331 -4.09 16.80 17.26
N VAL A 332 -5.01 16.97 18.22
CA VAL A 332 -5.55 18.27 18.58
C VAL A 332 -4.48 19.19 19.18
N ASP A 333 -3.67 18.67 20.11
CA ASP A 333 -2.67 19.47 20.82
C ASP A 333 -1.47 19.83 19.92
N HIS A 334 -1.01 18.92 19.03
CA HIS A 334 0.19 19.14 18.21
C HIS A 334 -0.09 19.71 16.81
N LYS A 335 -1.17 19.31 16.14
CA LYS A 335 -1.41 19.69 14.73
C LYS A 335 -2.39 20.84 14.58
N VAL A 336 -3.46 20.86 15.37
CA VAL A 336 -4.60 21.75 15.08
C VAL A 336 -4.59 23.04 15.92
N LYS A 337 -3.78 23.11 16.97
CA LYS A 337 -3.78 24.17 18.00
C LYS A 337 -5.17 24.28 18.66
N ARG A 338 -5.21 24.29 20.00
CA ARG A 338 -6.40 24.18 20.87
C ARG A 338 -7.63 25.07 20.59
N LYS A 339 -7.57 26.03 19.66
CA LYS A 339 -8.59 27.08 19.46
C LYS A 339 -9.73 26.72 18.51
N ARG A 340 -9.78 25.52 17.91
CA ARG A 340 -10.87 25.12 17.01
C ARG A 340 -12.04 24.44 17.74
N ILE A 341 -13.25 24.62 17.21
CA ILE A 341 -14.47 23.95 17.66
C ILE A 341 -14.29 22.43 17.57
N PHE A 342 -14.76 21.70 18.59
CA PHE A 342 -14.61 20.24 18.70
C PHE A 342 -15.05 19.49 17.43
N SER A 343 -16.19 19.87 16.84
CA SER A 343 -16.71 19.24 15.62
C SER A 343 -15.74 19.34 14.43
N LEU A 344 -15.02 20.46 14.28
CA LEU A 344 -14.02 20.62 13.23
C LEU A 344 -12.80 19.74 13.50
N ASN A 345 -12.36 19.64 14.76
CA ASN A 345 -11.25 18.77 15.13
C ASN A 345 -11.56 17.30 14.83
N LEU A 346 -12.80 16.88 15.10
CA LEU A 346 -13.27 15.53 14.78
C LEU A 346 -13.26 15.27 13.26
N PHE A 347 -13.78 16.22 12.48
CA PHE A 347 -13.79 16.12 11.02
C PHE A 347 -12.36 16.02 10.45
N PHE A 348 -11.46 16.89 10.88
CA PHE A 348 -10.06 16.86 10.42
C PHE A 348 -9.32 15.61 10.87
N PHE A 349 -9.63 15.07 12.05
CA PHE A 349 -9.03 13.82 12.52
C PHE A 349 -9.42 12.62 11.64
N PHE A 350 -10.71 12.49 11.27
CA PHE A 350 -11.18 11.42 10.39
C PHE A 350 -11.09 11.74 8.89
N SER A 351 -10.56 12.91 8.52
CA SER A 351 -10.53 13.40 7.14
C SER A 351 -9.89 12.41 6.16
N ASN A 352 -8.86 11.67 6.57
CA ASN A 352 -8.21 10.68 5.70
C ASN A 352 -9.16 9.54 5.32
N TYR A 353 -9.97 9.05 6.27
CA TYR A 353 -10.98 8.02 6.02
C TYR A 353 -12.12 8.55 5.18
N LEU A 354 -12.56 9.78 5.44
CA LEU A 354 -13.61 10.44 4.67
C LEU A 354 -13.20 10.67 3.20
N VAL A 355 -11.98 11.16 2.96
CA VAL A 355 -11.45 11.33 1.60
C VAL A 355 -11.36 10.00 0.86
N LEU A 356 -10.90 8.94 1.55
CA LEU A 356 -10.88 7.59 0.98
C LEU A 356 -12.29 7.10 0.62
N GLN A 357 -13.28 7.32 1.50
CA GLN A 357 -14.67 6.97 1.24
C GLN A 357 -15.24 7.77 0.06
N CYS A 358 -14.98 9.07 -0.04
CA CYS A 358 -15.38 9.91 -1.17
C CYS A 358 -14.76 9.39 -2.48
N PHE A 359 -13.50 8.98 -2.46
CA PHE A 359 -12.83 8.40 -3.62
C PHE A 359 -13.51 7.11 -4.09
N TRP A 360 -13.82 6.19 -3.17
CA TRP A 360 -14.54 4.95 -3.51
C TRP A 360 -15.96 5.21 -4.00
N ALA A 361 -16.68 6.16 -3.40
CA ALA A 361 -18.02 6.54 -3.83
C ALA A 361 -18.01 7.14 -5.26
N PHE A 362 -17.04 8.00 -5.56
CA PHE A 362 -16.86 8.56 -6.89
C PHE A 362 -16.56 7.46 -7.93
N LEU A 363 -15.61 6.56 -7.63
CA LEU A 363 -15.29 5.44 -8.51
C LEU A 363 -16.50 4.54 -8.73
N GLY A 364 -17.24 4.22 -7.67
CA GLY A 364 -18.49 3.45 -7.75
C GLY A 364 -19.51 4.12 -8.68
N SER A 365 -19.71 5.43 -8.54
CA SER A 365 -20.62 6.19 -9.42
C SER A 365 -20.20 6.11 -10.89
N VAL A 366 -18.91 6.31 -11.21
CA VAL A 366 -18.40 6.20 -12.59
C VAL A 366 -18.62 4.79 -13.15
N LEU A 367 -18.30 3.75 -12.37
CA LEU A 367 -18.49 2.36 -12.78
C LEU A 367 -19.97 2.01 -13.02
N SER A 368 -20.90 2.58 -12.25
CA SER A 368 -22.35 2.38 -12.47
C SER A 368 -22.84 2.92 -13.81
N PHE A 369 -22.16 3.90 -14.42
CA PHE A 369 -22.51 4.40 -15.75
C PHE A 369 -21.96 3.54 -16.90
N ILE A 370 -20.94 2.71 -16.65
CA ILE A 370 -20.31 1.89 -17.72
C ILE A 370 -21.34 1.00 -18.44
N PRO A 371 -22.21 0.23 -17.76
CA PRO A 371 -23.20 -0.60 -18.44
C PRO A 371 -24.13 0.21 -19.35
N THR A 372 -24.58 1.39 -18.90
CA THR A 372 -25.48 2.25 -19.69
C THR A 372 -24.83 2.82 -20.95
N VAL A 373 -23.53 3.10 -20.92
CA VAL A 373 -22.78 3.57 -22.09
C VAL A 373 -22.49 2.42 -23.07
N VAL A 374 -22.23 1.23 -22.54
CA VAL A 374 -22.01 0.02 -23.35
C VAL A 374 -23.28 -0.35 -24.10
N THR A 375 -24.44 -0.44 -23.43
CA THR A 375 -25.70 -0.83 -24.09
C THR A 375 -26.17 0.17 -25.15
N LYS A 376 -25.87 1.47 -24.99
CA LYS A 376 -26.23 2.50 -25.97
C LYS A 376 -25.42 2.41 -27.27
N LYS A 377 -24.25 1.78 -27.25
CA LYS A 377 -23.35 1.66 -28.42
C LYS A 377 -23.57 0.39 -29.24
N ASP A 378 -24.48 -0.50 -28.83
CA ASP A 378 -24.92 -1.64 -29.62
C ASP A 378 -26.24 -1.30 -30.34
N PRO A 379 -26.22 -0.72 -31.55
CA PRO A 379 -27.43 -0.49 -32.35
C PRO A 379 -28.00 -1.78 -32.98
N GLY A 380 -27.75 -2.95 -32.38
CA GLY A 380 -28.10 -4.27 -32.90
C GLY A 380 -29.16 -5.03 -32.10
N ILE A 381 -29.76 -4.43 -31.08
CA ILE A 381 -30.89 -4.99 -30.33
C ILE A 381 -32.03 -3.96 -30.35
N CYS A 382 -32.60 -3.74 -31.54
CA CYS A 382 -33.99 -3.34 -31.80
C CYS A 382 -34.31 -3.70 -33.25
#